data_AF-T1EWE4-F1
#
_entry.id   AF-T1EWE4-F1
#
_cell.length_a   1.000
_cell.length_b   1.000
_cell.length_c   1.000
_cell.angle_alpha   90.00
_cell.angle_beta   90.00
_cell.angle_gamma   90.00
#
_symmetry.space_group_name_H-M   'P 1'
#
loop_
_entity.id
_entity.type
_entity.pdbx_description
1 polymer ?
#
loop_
_entity_poly.entity_id
_entity_poly.type
_entity_poly.pdbx_seq_one_letter_code
_entity_poly.pdbx_strand_id
1 'polypeptide(L)'
;MAKVLFLLLAVLVAVSAVKIFIKKKLGDELTQTFRDKGEALSRDSRFLNESEGQRCRLRQYLTQTGEDAKAFILSEFPHLKIYILRDGSPVTMDYRFDRVRIFVDEQGVVVRTPHIA
;
A
#
# COMPACT_ATOMS: atom_id res chain seq x y z
N MET A 1 13.81 63.47 14.52
CA MET A 1 12.78 62.80 13.71
C MET A 1 13.30 61.57 12.95
N ALA A 2 14.37 61.67 12.15
CA ALA A 2 14.88 60.53 11.35
C ALA A 2 15.33 59.28 12.15
N LYS A 3 15.94 59.46 13.33
CA LYS A 3 16.40 58.34 14.17
C LYS A 3 15.26 57.45 14.71
N VAL A 4 14.08 58.02 14.97
CA VAL A 4 12.91 57.29 15.50
C VAL A 4 12.27 56.43 14.40
N LEU A 5 12.20 56.97 13.17
CA LEU A 5 11.70 56.24 12.00
C LEU A 5 12.61 55.05 11.64
N PHE A 6 13.93 55.22 11.75
CA PHE A 6 14.89 54.15 11.48
C PHE A 6 14.80 53.02 12.53
N LEU A 7 14.57 53.37 13.80
CA LEU A 7 14.38 52.39 14.88
C LEU A 7 13.08 51.58 14.68
N LEU A 8 11.99 52.24 14.29
CA LEU A 8 10.71 51.58 14.00
C LEU A 8 10.82 50.60 12.82
N LEU A 9 11.52 50.99 11.75
CA LEU A 9 11.74 50.12 10.59
C LEU A 9 12.58 48.88 10.96
N ALA A 10 13.63 49.05 11.76
CA ALA A 10 14.48 47.96 12.22
C ALA A 10 13.70 46.94 13.08
N VAL A 11 12.81 47.41 13.96
CA VAL A 11 11.95 46.52 14.77
C VAL A 11 10.99 45.73 13.90
N LEU A 12 10.39 46.34 12.86
CA LEU A 12 9.47 45.66 11.96
C LEU A 12 10.15 44.52 11.16
N VAL A 13 11.38 44.77 10.69
CA VAL A 13 12.18 43.77 9.97
C VAL A 13 12.57 42.61 10.90
N ALA A 14 12.95 42.90 12.15
CA ALA A 14 13.31 41.87 13.12
C ALA A 14 12.12 40.93 13.46
N VAL A 15 10.93 41.48 13.69
CA VAL A 15 9.72 40.67 13.97
C VAL A 15 9.36 39.76 12.79
N SER A 16 9.51 40.27 11.56
CA SER A 16 9.25 39.51 10.33
C SER A 16 10.24 38.35 10.16
N ALA A 17 11.53 38.59 10.44
CA ALA A 17 12.58 37.57 10.35
C ALA A 17 12.39 36.44 11.37
N VAL A 18 12.01 36.77 12.61
CA VAL A 18 11.75 35.77 13.67
C VAL A 18 10.58 34.86 13.27
N LYS A 19 9.50 35.41 12.70
CA LYS A 19 8.34 34.63 12.26
C LYS A 19 8.69 33.65 11.12
N ILE A 20 9.56 34.06 10.19
CA ILE A 20 10.04 33.21 9.11
C ILE A 20 10.94 32.09 9.65
N PHE A 21 11.80 32.41 10.62
CA PHE A 21 12.73 31.45 11.22
C PHE A 21 12.00 30.35 12.01
N ILE A 22 10.99 30.72 12.79
CA ILE A 22 10.16 29.76 13.55
C ILE A 22 9.41 28.82 12.59
N LYS A 23 8.89 29.33 11.47
CA LYS A 23 8.16 28.52 10.49
C LYS A 23 9.05 27.51 9.77
N LYS A 24 10.32 27.84 9.51
CA LYS A 24 11.27 26.91 8.89
C LYS A 24 11.69 25.79 9.83
N LYS A 25 12.01 26.12 11.09
CA LYS A 25 12.51 25.14 12.06
C LYS A 25 11.50 24.02 12.38
N LEU A 26 10.20 24.35 12.40
CA LEU A 26 9.14 23.36 12.63
C LEU A 26 8.89 22.44 11.42
N GLY A 27 9.19 22.90 10.20
CA GLY A 27 9.00 22.10 8.97
C GLY A 27 10.08 21.03 8.79
N ASP A 28 11.32 21.34 9.15
CA ASP A 28 12.45 20.45 8.93
C ASP A 28 12.44 19.26 9.91
N GLU A 29 12.02 19.47 11.17
CA GLU A 29 11.92 18.40 12.19
C GLU A 29 10.82 17.38 11.88
N LEU A 30 9.68 17.82 11.33
CA LEU A 30 8.62 16.91 10.89
C LEU A 30 9.09 16.07 9.71
N THR A 31 9.80 16.67 8.75
CA THR A 31 10.26 15.95 7.56
C THR A 31 11.29 14.86 7.89
N GLN A 32 12.16 15.10 8.88
CA GLN A 32 13.13 14.10 9.35
C GLN A 32 12.46 12.93 10.07
N THR A 33 11.51 13.19 10.96
CA THR A 33 10.79 12.13 11.68
C THR A 33 9.93 11.25 10.76
N PHE A 34 9.37 11.80 9.67
CA PHE A 34 8.69 10.99 8.64
C PHE A 34 9.67 10.15 7.80
N ARG A 35 10.87 10.67 7.50
CA ARG A 35 11.91 9.93 6.75
C ARG A 35 12.45 8.74 7.54
N ASP A 36 12.74 8.93 8.83
CA ASP A 36 13.33 7.88 9.67
C ASP A 36 12.33 6.76 9.98
N LYS A 37 11.03 7.09 10.16
CA LYS A 37 9.97 6.10 10.33
C LYS A 37 9.67 5.31 9.04
N GLY A 38 9.84 5.94 7.87
CA GLY A 38 9.70 5.27 6.57
C GLY A 38 10.80 4.22 6.32
N GLU A 39 12.04 4.48 6.75
CA GLU A 39 13.15 3.55 6.55
C GLU A 39 13.16 2.39 7.56
N ALA A 40 12.73 2.59 8.80
CA ALA A 40 12.66 1.52 9.80
C ALA A 40 11.63 0.43 9.44
N LEU A 41 10.55 0.80 8.74
CA LEU A 41 9.53 -0.15 8.27
C LEU A 41 9.93 -0.90 6.99
N SER A 42 11.06 -0.58 6.34
CA SER A 42 11.47 -1.15 5.06
C SER A 42 12.25 -2.47 5.14
N ARG A 43 12.77 -2.83 6.33
CA ARG A 43 13.60 -4.04 6.49
C ARG A 43 12.81 -5.32 6.77
N ASP A 44 11.70 -5.24 7.50
CA ASP A 44 10.82 -6.40 7.75
C ASP A 44 9.68 -6.55 6.73
N SER A 45 9.28 -5.47 6.05
CA SER A 45 8.14 -5.48 5.13
C SER A 45 8.40 -6.14 3.78
N ARG A 46 9.66 -6.42 3.41
CA ARG A 46 10.02 -7.00 2.09
C ARG A 46 9.63 -8.46 1.89
N PHE A 47 9.31 -9.19 2.95
CA PHE A 47 8.83 -10.57 2.85
C PHE A 47 7.31 -10.69 2.95
N LEU A 48 6.65 -9.73 3.61
CA LEU A 48 5.18 -9.70 3.72
C LEU A 48 4.53 -8.93 2.56
N ASN A 49 5.22 -7.98 1.94
CA ASN A 49 4.70 -7.14 0.86
C ASN A 49 4.48 -7.87 -0.47
N GLU A 50 5.21 -8.94 -0.79
CA GLU A 50 4.92 -9.76 -1.99
C GLU A 50 3.61 -10.53 -1.79
N SER A 51 3.42 -11.15 -0.63
CA SER A 51 2.21 -11.91 -0.33
C SER A 51 0.96 -11.04 -0.11
N GLU A 52 1.11 -9.87 0.52
CA GLU A 52 0.01 -8.92 0.71
C GLU A 52 -0.27 -8.08 -0.55
N GLY A 53 0.76 -7.77 -1.34
CA GLY A 53 0.62 -7.16 -2.66
C GLY A 53 -0.14 -8.05 -3.64
N GLN A 54 0.12 -9.37 -3.61
CA GLN A 54 -0.69 -10.37 -4.34
C GLN A 54 -2.15 -10.35 -3.86
N ARG A 55 -2.39 -10.29 -2.54
CA ARG A 55 -3.75 -10.30 -1.95
C ARG A 55 -4.55 -9.03 -2.26
N CYS A 56 -3.93 -7.86 -2.27
CA CYS A 56 -4.58 -6.60 -2.60
C CYS A 56 -5.02 -6.52 -4.06
N ARG A 57 -4.24 -7.08 -4.99
CA ARG A 57 -4.63 -7.13 -6.42
C ARG A 57 -5.77 -8.10 -6.68
N LEU A 58 -5.84 -9.21 -5.94
CA LEU A 58 -6.83 -10.26 -6.18
C LEU A 58 -8.23 -9.95 -5.62
N ARG A 59 -8.38 -8.87 -4.84
CA ARG A 59 -9.67 -8.46 -4.27
C ARG A 59 -10.70 -8.04 -5.33
N GLN A 60 -10.25 -7.60 -6.49
CA GLN A 60 -11.14 -7.14 -7.58
C GLN A 60 -11.89 -8.28 -8.29
N TYR A 61 -11.54 -9.55 -8.03
CA TYR A 61 -12.14 -10.71 -8.71
C TYR A 61 -13.34 -11.30 -7.99
N LEU A 62 -13.72 -10.80 -6.80
CA LEU A 62 -14.87 -11.29 -6.01
C LEU A 62 -16.23 -11.11 -6.71
N THR A 63 -16.28 -10.43 -7.86
CA THR A 63 -17.51 -10.16 -8.62
C THR A 63 -17.46 -10.73 -10.04
N GLN A 64 -16.39 -11.45 -10.39
CA GLN A 64 -16.20 -12.03 -11.73
C GLN A 64 -16.51 -13.52 -11.72
N THR A 65 -16.71 -14.09 -12.91
CA THR A 65 -16.83 -15.54 -13.06
C THR A 65 -15.47 -16.19 -12.77
N GLY A 66 -15.49 -17.44 -12.32
CA GLY A 66 -14.25 -18.19 -12.05
C GLY A 66 -13.34 -18.31 -13.28
N GLU A 67 -13.92 -18.34 -14.48
CA GLU A 67 -13.18 -18.40 -15.75
C GLU A 67 -12.49 -17.08 -16.09
N ASP A 68 -13.20 -15.95 -15.93
CA ASP A 68 -12.61 -14.62 -16.14
C ASP A 68 -11.46 -14.37 -15.15
N ALA A 69 -11.68 -14.72 -13.88
CA ALA A 69 -10.66 -14.62 -12.85
C ALA A 69 -9.43 -15.48 -13.18
N LYS A 70 -9.64 -16.71 -13.70
CA LYS A 70 -8.56 -17.58 -14.15
C LYS A 70 -7.79 -16.99 -15.32
N ALA A 71 -8.49 -16.49 -16.34
CA ALA A 71 -7.86 -15.90 -17.52
C ALA A 71 -7.00 -14.69 -17.15
N PHE A 72 -7.49 -13.85 -16.25
CA PHE A 72 -6.74 -12.71 -15.75
C PHE A 72 -5.49 -13.14 -14.97
N ILE A 73 -5.61 -14.08 -14.02
CA ILE A 73 -4.44 -14.49 -13.22
C ILE A 73 -3.38 -15.15 -14.10
N LEU A 74 -3.77 -15.91 -15.13
CA LEU A 74 -2.82 -16.49 -16.09
C LEU A 74 -2.15 -15.45 -16.98
N SER A 75 -2.80 -14.32 -17.26
CA SER A 75 -2.21 -13.25 -18.07
C SER A 75 -1.09 -12.52 -17.31
N GLU A 76 -1.25 -12.34 -15.99
CA GLU A 76 -0.20 -11.77 -15.14
C GLU A 76 0.86 -12.81 -14.73
N PHE A 77 0.43 -14.03 -14.42
CA PHE A 77 1.28 -15.09 -13.85
C PHE A 77 1.11 -16.41 -14.63
N PRO A 78 1.73 -16.53 -15.81
CA PRO A 78 1.56 -17.70 -16.69
C PRO A 78 2.13 -19.01 -16.12
N HIS A 79 2.96 -18.93 -15.07
CA HIS A 79 3.58 -20.08 -14.43
C HIS A 79 2.70 -20.73 -13.34
N LEU A 80 1.61 -20.08 -12.93
CA LEU A 80 0.74 -20.58 -11.87
C LEU A 80 -0.28 -21.60 -12.40
N LYS A 81 -0.53 -22.64 -11.60
CA LYS A 81 -1.57 -23.63 -11.86
C LYS A 81 -2.83 -23.24 -11.14
N ILE A 82 -3.89 -22.99 -11.91
CA ILE A 82 -5.15 -22.49 -11.38
C ILE A 82 -6.22 -23.57 -11.44
N TYR A 83 -6.86 -23.80 -10.30
CA TYR A 83 -7.98 -24.73 -10.15
C TYR A 83 -9.22 -23.97 -9.72
N ILE A 84 -10.32 -24.16 -10.46
CA ILE A 84 -11.64 -23.64 -10.10
C ILE A 84 -12.38 -24.75 -9.37
N LEU A 85 -12.83 -24.46 -8.15
CA LEU A 85 -13.49 -25.41 -7.26
C LEU A 85 -14.76 -24.78 -6.71
N ARG A 86 -15.78 -25.59 -6.44
CA ARG A 86 -16.95 -25.12 -5.70
C ARG A 86 -16.56 -24.80 -4.26
N ASP A 87 -17.17 -23.77 -3.68
CA ASP A 87 -16.96 -23.46 -2.27
C ASP A 87 -17.31 -24.66 -1.38
N GLY A 88 -16.51 -24.90 -0.35
CA GLY A 88 -16.65 -26.07 0.51
C GLY A 88 -16.13 -27.40 -0.06
N SER A 89 -15.58 -27.44 -1.28
CA SER A 89 -14.94 -28.65 -1.80
C SER A 89 -13.76 -29.08 -0.92
N PRO A 90 -13.64 -30.37 -0.55
CA PRO A 90 -12.52 -30.85 0.25
C PRO A 90 -11.22 -30.69 -0.55
N VAL A 91 -10.24 -30.01 0.05
CA VAL A 91 -8.92 -29.78 -0.56
C VAL A 91 -7.82 -30.20 0.39
N THR A 92 -6.70 -30.63 -0.18
CA THR A 92 -5.48 -30.91 0.60
C THR A 92 -4.93 -29.62 1.18
N MET A 93 -4.52 -29.65 2.45
CA MET A 93 -3.92 -28.51 3.17
C MET A 93 -2.40 -28.40 2.94
N ASP A 94 -1.90 -28.85 1.79
CA ASP A 94 -0.50 -28.72 1.38
C ASP A 94 -0.20 -27.29 0.94
N TYR A 95 0.95 -26.74 1.36
CA TYR A 95 1.37 -25.39 0.97
C TYR A 95 2.21 -25.42 -0.31
N ARG A 96 1.75 -24.78 -1.39
CA ARG A 96 2.39 -24.78 -2.71
C ARG A 96 2.38 -23.42 -3.40
N PHE A 97 3.57 -22.93 -3.70
CA PHE A 97 3.77 -21.65 -4.37
C PHE A 97 3.31 -21.64 -5.85
N ASP A 98 3.21 -22.82 -6.48
CA ASP A 98 2.84 -22.95 -7.90
C ASP A 98 1.33 -23.03 -8.14
N ARG A 99 0.50 -22.94 -7.08
CA ARG A 99 -0.92 -23.27 -7.18
C ARG A 99 -1.82 -22.19 -6.58
N VAL A 100 -2.86 -21.84 -7.33
CA VAL A 100 -3.94 -20.95 -6.89
C VAL A 100 -5.27 -21.69 -7.01
N ARG A 101 -6.09 -21.61 -5.96
CA ARG A 101 -7.44 -22.16 -5.93
C ARG A 101 -8.44 -21.02 -5.96
N ILE A 102 -9.35 -21.06 -6.91
CA ILE A 102 -10.48 -20.13 -7.03
C ILE A 102 -11.72 -20.86 -6.55
N PHE A 103 -12.35 -20.35 -5.49
CA PHE A 103 -13.59 -20.90 -4.97
C PHE A 103 -14.77 -20.15 -5.53
N VAL A 104 -15.68 -20.86 -6.20
CA VAL A 104 -16.88 -20.32 -6.83
C VAL A 104 -18.16 -20.84 -6.18
N ASP A 105 -19.22 -20.05 -6.28
CA ASP A 105 -20.58 -20.45 -5.89
C ASP A 105 -21.24 -21.35 -6.96
N GLU A 106 -22.52 -21.65 -6.78
CA GLU A 106 -23.30 -22.43 -7.74
C GLU A 106 -23.50 -21.71 -9.07
N GLN A 107 -23.42 -20.38 -9.07
CA GLN A 107 -23.56 -19.51 -10.23
C GLN A 107 -22.21 -19.31 -10.96
N GLY A 108 -21.11 -19.86 -10.42
CA GLY A 108 -19.78 -19.75 -10.98
C GLY A 108 -19.06 -18.43 -10.66
N VAL A 109 -19.57 -17.65 -9.70
CA VAL A 109 -18.98 -16.39 -9.23
C VAL A 109 -18.00 -16.65 -8.10
N VAL A 110 -16.88 -15.94 -8.08
CA VAL A 110 -15.84 -16.12 -7.07
C VAL A 110 -16.31 -15.64 -5.70
N VAL A 111 -16.41 -16.56 -4.73
CA VAL A 111 -16.88 -16.28 -3.36
C VAL A 111 -15.74 -15.82 -2.46
N ARG A 112 -14.53 -16.34 -2.69
CA ARG A 112 -13.36 -16.13 -1.82
C ARG A 112 -12.20 -15.58 -2.63
N THR A 113 -11.46 -14.65 -2.03
CA THR A 113 -10.27 -14.08 -2.67
C THR A 113 -9.25 -15.19 -2.92
N PRO A 114 -8.85 -15.42 -4.18
CA PRO A 114 -7.86 -16.43 -4.49
C PRO A 114 -6.53 -16.06 -3.84
N HIS A 115 -5.79 -17.07 -3.41
CA HIS A 115 -4.47 -16.93 -2.83
C HIS A 115 -3.61 -18.12 -3.23
N ILE A 116 -2.30 -17.91 -3.16
CA ILE A 116 -1.32 -18.98 -3.32
C ILE A 116 -1.47 -19.91 -2.11
N ALA A 117 -1.77 -21.17 -2.39
CA ALA A 117 -2.16 -22.20 -1.44
C ALA A 117 -1.13 -23.31 -1.41
#